data_AF-A0A8T7HSL2-F1
#
_entry.id   AF-A0A8T7HSL2-F1
#
_cell.length_a   1.000
_cell.length_b   1.000
_cell.length_c   1.000
_cell.angle_alpha   90.00
_cell.angle_beta   90.00
_cell.angle_gamma   90.00
#
_symmetry.space_group_name_H-M   'P 1'
#
loop_
_entity.id
_entity.type
_entity.pdbx_description
1 polymer ?
#
loop_
_entity_poly.entity_id
_entity_poly.type
_entity_poly.pdbx_seq_one_letter_code
_entity_poly.pdbx_strand_id
1 'polypeptide(L)'
;MRKAVFSVLVFLIILSIVMAPPPQPKTVKGTVLRPSLTSAPSGIDVRVNVTNTSAIYTTKTFGPPINTGAYSLTAMSVEGDRISVLAWNETAWGS
;
A
#
# COMPACT_ATOMS: atom_id res chain seq x y z
N MET A 1 40.83 6.79 -30.07
CA MET A 1 40.63 6.13 -28.75
C MET A 1 39.68 6.87 -27.82
N ARG A 2 39.85 8.17 -27.51
CA ARG A 2 38.99 8.90 -26.52
C ARG A 2 37.48 8.88 -26.82
N LYS A 3 37.08 8.96 -28.10
CA LYS A 3 35.65 8.95 -28.51
C LYS A 3 34.97 7.59 -28.27
N ALA A 4 35.72 6.48 -28.41
CA ALA A 4 35.19 5.14 -28.21
C ALA A 4 34.92 4.86 -26.72
N VAL A 5 35.85 5.27 -25.85
CA VAL A 5 35.69 5.14 -24.38
C VAL A 5 34.48 5.92 -23.87
N PHE A 6 34.28 7.15 -24.37
CA PHE A 6 33.12 7.96 -24.00
C PHE A 6 31.80 7.31 -24.46
N SER A 7 31.77 6.73 -25.66
CA SER A 7 30.58 6.05 -26.17
C SER A 7 30.25 4.77 -25.39
N VAL A 8 31.26 4.00 -24.96
CA VAL A 8 31.07 2.82 -24.10
C VAL A 8 30.56 3.22 -22.71
N LEU A 9 31.06 4.32 -22.16
CA LEU A 9 30.61 4.81 -20.85
C LEU A 9 29.14 5.27 -20.90
N VAL A 10 28.75 6.02 -21.93
CA VAL A 10 27.36 6.45 -22.13
C VAL A 10 26.44 5.24 -22.32
N PHE A 11 26.87 4.23 -23.08
CA PHE A 11 26.12 3.01 -23.28
C PHE A 11 25.93 2.21 -21.97
N LEU A 12 26.97 2.11 -21.13
CA LEU A 12 26.89 1.48 -19.81
C LEU A 12 25.97 2.23 -18.84
N ILE A 13 25.95 3.57 -18.89
CA ILE A 13 25.05 4.38 -18.05
C ILE A 13 23.59 4.18 -18.48
N ILE A 14 23.30 4.11 -19.79
CA ILE A 14 21.94 3.86 -20.29
C ILE A 14 21.47 2.44 -19.93
N LEU A 15 22.37 1.45 -19.90
CA LEU A 15 22.07 0.08 -19.46
C LEU A 15 21.76 -0.04 -17.97
N SER A 16 22.19 0.95 -17.17
CA SER A 16 21.90 0.99 -15.73
C SER A 16 20.53 1.58 -15.38
N ILE A 17 19.61 1.73 -16.36
CA ILE A 17 18.21 2.02 -16.07
C ILE A 17 17.66 0.96 -15.12
N VAL A 18 17.57 1.37 -13.86
CA VAL A 18 17.18 0.59 -12.71
C VAL A 18 15.80 -0.02 -12.97
N MET A 19 15.76 -1.32 -13.26
CA MET A 19 14.52 -2.07 -13.12
C MET A 19 14.16 -2.07 -11.63
N ALA A 20 13.08 -1.39 -11.28
CA ALA A 20 12.51 -1.50 -9.95
C ALA A 20 12.21 -2.98 -9.65
N PRO A 21 12.48 -3.48 -8.42
CA PRO A 21 12.12 -4.82 -8.03
C PRO A 21 10.63 -5.09 -8.32
N PRO A 22 10.25 -6.30 -8.78
CA PRO A 22 8.84 -6.60 -8.98
C PRO A 22 8.07 -6.48 -7.65
N PRO A 23 6.79 -6.08 -7.69
CA PRO A 23 5.94 -6.04 -6.49
C PRO A 23 5.94 -7.39 -5.77
N GLN A 24 6.03 -7.36 -4.44
CA GLN A 24 5.99 -8.55 -3.60
C GLN A 24 4.76 -8.52 -2.69
N PRO A 25 4.24 -9.68 -2.26
CA PRO A 25 3.16 -9.72 -1.29
C PRO A 25 3.64 -9.16 0.05
N LYS A 26 2.94 -8.14 0.55
CA LYS A 26 3.16 -7.52 1.85
C LYS A 26 1.86 -7.47 2.65
N THR A 27 1.94 -7.73 3.95
CA THR A 27 0.79 -7.64 4.85
C THR A 27 0.57 -6.21 5.31
N VAL A 28 -0.63 -5.69 5.08
CA VAL A 28 -1.10 -4.40 5.60
C VAL A 28 -2.13 -4.70 6.67
N LYS A 29 -1.87 -4.27 7.90
CA LYS A 29 -2.75 -4.49 9.05
C LYS A 29 -2.86 -3.23 9.90
N GLY A 30 -3.99 -3.07 10.57
CA GLY A 30 -4.24 -1.91 11.42
C GLY A 30 -5.60 -1.97 12.10
N THR A 31 -5.95 -0.85 12.71
CA THR A 31 -7.22 -0.66 13.40
C THR A 31 -7.86 0.61 12.86
N VAL A 32 -9.15 0.56 12.56
CA VAL A 32 -9.90 1.75 12.15
C VAL A 32 -10.36 2.46 13.40
N LEU A 33 -10.08 3.76 13.51
CA LEU A 33 -10.56 4.60 14.60
C LEU A 33 -11.73 5.47 14.12
N ARG A 34 -12.70 5.68 15.00
CA ARG A 34 -13.76 6.69 14.85
C ARG A 34 -13.17 8.07 15.16
N PRO A 35 -13.85 9.17 14.75
CA PRO A 35 -13.44 10.53 15.11
C PRO A 35 -13.30 10.76 16.62
N SER A 36 -14.03 10.01 17.44
CA SER A 36 -13.92 9.99 18.91
C SER A 36 -12.67 9.27 19.44
N LEU A 37 -11.73 8.88 18.58
CA LEU A 37 -10.55 8.06 18.89
C LEU A 37 -10.86 6.68 19.47
N THR A 38 -12.11 6.24 19.38
CA THR A 38 -12.52 4.89 19.76
C THR A 38 -12.45 3.96 18.56
N SER A 39 -12.16 2.68 18.80
CA SER A 39 -12.11 1.70 17.73
C SER A 39 -13.44 1.56 17.00
N ALA A 40 -13.37 1.43 15.68
CA ALA A 40 -14.51 1.03 14.88
C ALA A 40 -14.87 -0.45 15.15
N PRO A 41 -16.15 -0.84 15.03
CA PRO A 41 -16.57 -2.22 15.27
C PRO A 41 -16.10 -3.14 14.13
N SER A 42 -16.42 -4.43 14.22
CA SER A 42 -16.29 -5.34 13.09
C SER A 42 -17.29 -5.02 11.97
N GLY A 43 -16.95 -5.41 10.74
CA GLY A 43 -17.79 -5.23 9.55
C GLY A 43 -17.61 -3.91 8.81
N ILE A 44 -16.69 -3.05 9.22
CA ILE A 44 -16.38 -1.78 8.56
C ILE A 44 -15.54 -2.05 7.31
N ASP A 45 -15.96 -1.49 6.18
CA ASP A 45 -15.22 -1.62 4.93
C ASP A 45 -13.91 -0.83 5.00
N VAL A 46 -12.84 -1.46 4.53
CA VAL A 46 -11.49 -0.90 4.46
C VAL A 46 -10.95 -1.08 3.05
N ARG A 47 -10.53 0.01 2.43
CA ARG A 47 -9.85 0.07 1.14
C ARG A 47 -8.39 0.43 1.36
N VAL A 48 -7.51 -0.36 0.78
CA VAL A 48 -6.07 -0.12 0.74
C VAL A 48 -5.68 0.17 -0.71
N ASN A 49 -5.10 1.34 -0.94
CA ASN A 49 -4.59 1.78 -2.23
C ASN A 49 -3.07 1.81 -2.19
N VAL A 50 -2.42 1.09 -3.11
CA VAL A 50 -0.97 1.12 -3.30
C VAL A 50 -0.68 2.10 -4.43
N THR A 51 -0.19 3.28 -4.07
CA THR A 51 -0.15 4.46 -4.95
C THR A 51 0.70 4.24 -6.20
N ASN A 52 1.84 3.56 -6.08
CA ASN A 52 2.77 3.35 -7.19
C ASN A 52 2.26 2.34 -8.22
N THR A 53 1.50 1.33 -7.77
CA THR A 53 0.94 0.30 -8.66
C THR A 53 -0.51 0.58 -9.05
N SER A 54 -1.12 1.64 -8.50
CA SER A 54 -2.56 1.92 -8.57
C SER A 54 -3.43 0.72 -8.15
N ALA A 55 -2.88 -0.23 -7.40
CA ALA A 55 -3.58 -1.43 -6.99
C ALA A 55 -4.51 -1.15 -5.81
N ILE A 56 -5.74 -1.63 -5.91
CA ILE A 56 -6.78 -1.44 -4.90
C ILE A 56 -7.14 -2.79 -4.30
N TYR A 57 -7.10 -2.86 -2.98
CA TYR A 57 -7.51 -4.02 -2.19
C TYR A 57 -8.61 -3.60 -1.23
N THR A 58 -9.59 -4.46 -1.02
CA THR A 58 -10.69 -4.23 -0.06
C THR A 58 -10.76 -5.36 0.95
N THR A 59 -11.00 -5.01 2.20
CA THR A 59 -11.25 -5.95 3.29
C THR A 59 -12.28 -5.35 4.24
N LYS A 60 -12.62 -6.09 5.29
CA LYS A 60 -13.44 -5.58 6.39
C LYS A 60 -12.68 -5.67 7.70
N THR A 61 -13.03 -4.81 8.65
CA THR A 61 -12.61 -5.02 10.04
C THR A 61 -13.26 -6.30 10.57
N PHE A 62 -12.48 -7.08 11.31
CA PHE A 62 -12.89 -8.30 11.98
C PHE A 62 -12.52 -8.22 13.46
N GLY A 63 -13.33 -8.88 14.29
CA GLY A 63 -13.19 -8.87 15.74
C GLY A 63 -14.48 -9.40 16.39
N PRO A 64 -14.42 -9.76 17.68
CA PRO A 64 -15.62 -10.18 18.40
C PRO A 64 -16.69 -9.08 18.37
N PRO A 65 -17.99 -9.43 18.43
CA PRO A 65 -19.06 -8.44 18.52
C PRO A 65 -18.79 -7.45 19.67
N ILE A 66 -19.07 -6.15 19.46
CA ILE A 66 -18.90 -5.07 20.45
C ILE A 66 -17.43 -4.66 20.71
N ASN A 67 -16.45 -5.43 20.24
CA ASN A 67 -15.03 -5.13 20.43
C ASN A 67 -14.41 -4.38 19.24
N THR A 68 -13.18 -3.89 19.45
CA THR A 68 -12.31 -3.27 18.45
C THR A 68 -12.17 -4.15 17.21
N GLY A 69 -12.64 -3.65 16.06
CA GLY A 69 -12.40 -4.26 14.76
C GLY A 69 -11.01 -3.93 14.24
N ALA A 70 -10.21 -4.96 13.94
CA ALA A 70 -8.93 -4.83 13.26
C ALA A 70 -9.06 -5.30 11.82
N TYR A 71 -8.20 -4.82 10.93
CA TYR A 71 -8.14 -5.32 9.55
C TYR A 71 -6.74 -5.86 9.25
N SER A 72 -6.70 -6.80 8.32
CA SER A 72 -5.47 -7.35 7.75
C SER A 72 -5.75 -7.80 6.33
N LEU A 73 -4.87 -7.46 5.41
CA LEU A 73 -4.90 -7.95 4.03
C LEU A 73 -3.49 -8.07 3.47
N THR A 74 -3.35 -8.81 2.38
CA THR A 74 -2.10 -8.91 1.62
C THR A 74 -2.23 -8.06 0.36
N ALA A 75 -1.30 -7.12 0.17
CA ALA A 75 -1.22 -6.25 -1.00
C ALA A 75 0.10 -6.48 -1.73
N MET A 76 0.10 -6.38 -3.06
CA MET A 76 1.33 -6.42 -3.85
C MET A 76 1.96 -5.03 -3.86
N SER A 77 3.17 -4.92 -3.33
CA SER A 77 3.84 -3.63 -3.16
C SER A 77 5.36 -3.78 -3.19
N VAL A 78 6.04 -2.72 -3.62
CA VAL A 78 7.50 -2.55 -3.59
C VAL A 78 7.87 -1.68 -2.38
N GLU A 79 9.06 -1.88 -1.85
CA GLU A 79 9.58 -1.01 -0.80
C GLU A 79 9.64 0.46 -1.26
N GLY A 80 9.18 1.37 -0.40
CA GLY A 80 9.02 2.80 -0.74
C GLY A 80 7.67 3.15 -1.37
N ASP A 81 6.80 2.18 -1.63
CA ASP A 81 5.43 2.47 -2.05
C ASP A 81 4.65 3.20 -0.96
N ARG A 82 3.91 4.23 -1.38
CA ARG A 82 2.92 4.88 -0.52
C ARG A 82 1.64 4.04 -0.47
N ILE A 83 1.23 3.68 0.74
CA ILE A 83 -0.04 2.99 1.00
C ILE A 83 -1.02 4.00 1.60
N SER A 84 -2.19 4.14 0.98
CA SER A 84 -3.32 4.91 1.53
C SER A 84 -4.39 3.95 1.99
N VAL A 85 -4.79 4.06 3.26
CA VAL A 85 -5.89 3.29 3.83
C VAL A 85 -7.06 4.23 4.02
N LEU A 86 -8.25 3.73 3.67
CA LEU A 86 -9.50 4.45 3.85
C LEU A 86 -10.53 3.46 4.39
N ALA A 87 -11.27 3.86 5.42
CA ALA A 87 -12.36 3.08 5.95
C ALA A 87 -13.67 3.86 5.85
N TRP A 88 -14.78 3.14 5.65
CA TRP A 88 -16.10 3.75 5.69
C TRP A 88 -17.11 2.78 6.27
N ASN A 89 -18.07 3.35 6.99
CA ASN A 89 -19.37 2.76 7.20
C ASN A 89 -20.33 3.53 6.29
N GLU A 90 -21.39 2.95 5.77
CA GLU A 90 -22.33 3.54 4.77
C GLU A 90 -22.84 4.97 5.05
N THR A 91 -22.54 5.54 6.23
CA THR A 91 -22.87 6.87 6.72
C THR A 91 -21.68 7.79 7.04
N ALA A 92 -20.42 7.32 7.09
CA ALA A 92 -19.25 8.14 7.43
C ALA A 92 -17.91 7.59 6.91
N TRP A 93 -16.99 8.51 6.54
CA TRP A 93 -15.63 8.23 6.08
C TRP A 93 -14.64 8.45 7.24
N GLY A 94 -13.71 7.53 7.43
CA GLY A 94 -12.57 7.66 8.35
C GLY A 94 -11.27 7.29 7.64
N SER A 95 -10.22 8.05 7.86
CA SER A 95 -8.86 7.78 7.36
C SER A 95 -7.96 7.26 8.47
#